data_AF-A0A2E8CVL8-F1
#
_entry.id   AF-A0A2E8CVL8-F1
#
_cell.length_a   1.000
_cell.length_b   1.000
_cell.length_c   1.000
_cell.angle_alpha   90.00
_cell.angle_beta   90.00
_cell.angle_gamma   90.00
#
_symmetry.space_group_name_H-M   'P 1'
#
loop_
_entity.id
_entity.type
_entity.pdbx_description
1 polymer ?
#
loop_
_entity_poly.entity_id
_entity_poly.type
_entity_poly.pdbx_seq_one_letter_code
_entity_poly.pdbx_strand_id
1 'polypeptide(L)'
;MVVDNGIHLDNFILNGSTVDGNVRINNDAGDSLTDVLNGSEIGGNLDITNQAGFDHLTINASTVDGRVRVNNGDGGAFFGSVTDVHSGSSVGGNLVVRNEDGTNLVLLAAATVGGRITVSNGAGGSDTQIDGSLISGALRVSNGAGIDNVSLATRPCSGELASRKATAAALSHSRTA
;
A
#
# COMPACT_ATOMS: atom_id res chain seq x y z
N MET A 1 7.35 -11.55 14.54
CA MET A 1 7.63 -10.27 15.23
C MET A 1 6.33 -9.51 15.40
N VAL A 2 6.13 -8.88 16.56
CA VAL A 2 4.98 -8.00 16.82
C VAL A 2 5.51 -6.67 17.34
N VAL A 3 5.00 -5.58 16.80
CA VAL A 3 5.25 -4.19 17.22
C VAL A 3 3.90 -3.59 17.56
N ASP A 4 3.78 -3.06 18.77
CA ASP A 4 2.58 -2.38 19.26
C ASP A 4 3.02 -0.98 19.69
N ASN A 5 2.63 0.01 18.89
CA ASN A 5 2.97 1.42 19.04
C ASN A 5 1.82 2.18 19.70
N GLY A 6 2.12 3.35 20.26
CA GLY A 6 1.21 4.10 21.12
C GLY A 6 0.36 5.13 20.38
N ILE A 7 -0.18 6.09 21.14
CA ILE A 7 -1.12 7.11 20.66
C ILE A 7 -0.44 8.40 20.13
N HIS A 8 0.80 8.31 19.67
CA HIS A 8 1.61 9.48 19.31
C HIS A 8 2.25 9.29 17.93
N LEU A 9 3.23 10.13 17.60
CA LEU A 9 4.09 9.85 16.47
C LEU A 9 4.97 8.64 16.81
N ASP A 10 4.76 7.54 16.09
CA ASP A 10 5.55 6.33 16.24
C ASP A 10 6.36 6.02 14.98
N ASN A 11 7.56 5.50 15.17
CA ASN A 11 8.46 5.14 14.08
C ASN A 11 8.98 3.72 14.27
N PHE A 12 8.70 2.86 13.29
CA PHE A 12 9.27 1.53 13.19
C PHE A 12 10.09 1.39 11.91
N ILE A 13 11.33 0.90 12.05
CA ILE A 13 12.23 0.66 10.92
C ILE A 13 12.79 -0.76 10.99
N LEU A 14 12.53 -1.54 9.94
CA LEU A 14 13.26 -2.76 9.62
C LEU A 14 14.26 -2.44 8.51
N ASN A 15 15.55 -2.55 8.82
CA ASN A 15 16.61 -2.08 7.92
C ASN A 15 17.71 -3.15 7.79
N GLY A 16 17.90 -3.68 6.57
CA GLY A 16 18.88 -4.73 6.28
C GLY A 16 18.77 -5.95 7.20
N SER A 17 17.54 -6.29 7.59
CA SER A 17 17.26 -7.30 8.63
C SER A 17 16.34 -8.40 8.11
N THR A 18 16.55 -9.62 8.61
CA THR A 18 15.71 -10.79 8.27
C THR A 18 14.79 -11.15 9.43
N VAL A 19 13.53 -11.42 9.11
CA VAL A 19 12.52 -11.98 10.01
C VAL A 19 11.94 -13.24 9.36
N ASP A 20 12.26 -14.42 9.88
CA ASP A 20 11.85 -15.71 9.29
C ASP A 20 10.32 -15.95 9.27
N GLY A 21 9.57 -15.18 10.07
CA GLY A 21 8.13 -15.35 10.25
C GLY A 21 7.31 -14.12 9.90
N ASN A 22 6.07 -14.08 10.40
CA ASN A 22 5.19 -12.92 10.20
C ASN A 22 5.68 -11.70 10.99
N VAL A 23 5.48 -10.51 10.42
CA VAL A 23 5.60 -9.21 11.08
C VAL A 23 4.20 -8.62 11.20
N ARG A 24 3.80 -8.28 12.44
CA ARG A 24 2.56 -7.54 12.71
C ARG A 24 2.91 -6.22 13.37
N ILE A 25 2.43 -5.11 12.83
CA ILE A 25 2.61 -3.77 13.38
C ILE A 25 1.23 -3.18 13.62
N ASN A 26 1.01 -2.69 14.84
CA ASN A 26 -0.24 -2.05 15.23
C ASN A 26 0.11 -0.70 15.78
N ASN A 27 -0.34 0.32 15.07
CA ASN A 27 -0.20 1.69 15.48
C ASN A 27 -1.57 2.16 15.97
N ASP A 28 -1.62 2.64 17.21
CA ASP A 28 -2.81 3.28 17.75
C ASP A 28 -3.03 4.66 17.10
N ALA A 29 -3.94 5.48 17.62
CA ALA A 29 -4.27 6.78 17.03
C ALA A 29 -3.07 7.73 17.09
N GLY A 30 -2.76 8.43 16.00
CA GLY A 30 -1.54 9.23 15.90
C GLY A 30 -0.87 9.01 14.55
N ASP A 31 0.22 9.72 14.30
CA ASP A 31 0.96 9.58 13.05
C ASP A 31 1.93 8.39 13.15
N SER A 32 2.09 7.62 12.09
CA SER A 32 2.99 6.46 12.12
C SER A 32 3.90 6.44 10.91
N LEU A 33 5.17 6.16 11.14
CA LEU A 33 6.14 5.88 10.10
C LEU A 33 6.58 4.42 10.23
N THR A 34 6.37 3.64 9.18
CA THR A 34 6.78 2.23 9.11
C THR A 34 7.62 2.03 7.87
N ASP A 35 8.88 1.68 8.07
CA ASP A 35 9.85 1.53 6.98
C ASP A 35 10.44 0.11 6.95
N VAL A 36 10.40 -0.52 5.77
CA VAL A 36 11.07 -1.80 5.49
C VAL A 36 12.06 -1.58 4.35
N LEU A 37 13.35 -1.48 4.70
CA LEU A 37 14.38 -0.89 3.84
C LEU A 37 15.62 -1.79 3.67
N ASN A 38 16.37 -1.47 2.62
CA ASN A 38 17.76 -1.88 2.40
C ASN A 38 18.01 -3.39 2.47
N GLY A 39 17.26 -4.18 1.70
CA GLY A 39 17.43 -5.63 1.65
C GLY A 39 16.85 -6.34 2.86
N SER A 40 15.84 -5.76 3.51
CA SER A 40 15.14 -6.47 4.58
C SER A 40 14.30 -7.61 4.01
N GLU A 41 14.19 -8.69 4.77
CA GLU A 41 13.48 -9.91 4.36
C GLU A 41 12.47 -10.30 5.44
N ILE A 42 11.22 -10.53 5.04
CA ILE A 42 10.16 -11.09 5.87
C ILE A 42 9.71 -12.41 5.23
N GLY A 43 10.06 -13.53 5.84
CA GLY A 43 9.72 -14.88 5.34
C GLY A 43 8.22 -15.21 5.45
N GLY A 44 7.48 -14.43 6.24
CA GLY A 44 6.02 -14.55 6.39
C GLY A 44 5.23 -13.40 5.76
N ASN A 45 4.09 -13.10 6.39
CA ASN A 45 3.25 -11.95 6.03
C ASN A 45 3.70 -10.69 6.76
N LEU A 46 3.46 -9.53 6.14
CA LEU A 46 3.50 -8.23 6.79
C LEU A 46 2.06 -7.72 6.94
N ASP A 47 1.61 -7.55 8.18
CA ASP A 47 0.29 -7.02 8.50
C ASP A 47 0.45 -5.72 9.32
N ILE A 48 0.06 -4.60 8.73
CA ILE A 48 0.08 -3.27 9.37
C ILE A 48 -1.35 -2.81 9.58
N THR A 49 -1.67 -2.40 10.80
CA THR A 49 -2.95 -1.78 11.17
C THR A 49 -2.67 -0.45 11.83
N ASN A 50 -3.18 0.61 11.24
CA ASN A 50 -3.11 1.96 11.77
C ASN A 50 -4.51 2.44 12.12
N GLN A 51 -4.61 3.24 13.18
CA GLN A 51 -5.84 3.94 13.52
C GLN A 51 -5.89 5.29 12.78
N ALA A 52 -6.64 6.26 13.30
CA ALA A 52 -6.71 7.58 12.71
C ALA A 52 -5.38 8.34 12.84
N GLY A 53 -4.94 9.00 11.78
CA GLY A 53 -3.68 9.74 11.74
C GLY A 53 -3.07 9.86 10.34
N PHE A 54 -1.90 10.49 10.26
CA PHE A 54 -1.06 10.41 9.07
C PHE A 54 -0.12 9.20 9.18
N ASP A 55 -0.49 8.11 8.50
CA ASP A 55 0.31 6.89 8.50
C ASP A 55 1.03 6.69 7.18
N HIS A 56 2.32 6.37 7.27
CA HIS A 56 3.17 6.17 6.11
C HIS A 56 3.88 4.82 6.21
N LEU A 57 3.64 3.97 5.22
CA LEU A 57 4.45 2.78 4.96
C LEU A 57 5.38 3.00 3.78
N THR A 58 6.67 2.70 3.96
CA THR A 58 7.64 2.52 2.88
C THR A 58 8.14 1.08 2.82
N ILE A 59 8.09 0.44 1.65
CA ILE A 59 8.82 -0.80 1.36
C ILE A 59 9.80 -0.55 0.20
N ASN A 60 11.08 -0.59 0.53
CA ASN A 60 12.19 -0.24 -0.36
C ASN A 60 13.20 -1.38 -0.46
N ALA A 61 13.48 -1.83 -1.68
CA ALA A 61 14.54 -2.81 -1.96
C ALA A 61 14.50 -4.00 -1.00
N SER A 62 13.29 -4.48 -0.67
CA SER A 62 13.06 -5.46 0.39
C SER A 62 12.02 -6.50 -0.03
N THR A 63 12.06 -7.67 0.61
CA THR A 63 11.22 -8.81 0.23
C THR A 63 10.27 -9.19 1.35
N VAL A 64 9.02 -9.41 0.99
CA VAL A 64 8.02 -10.10 1.81
C VAL A 64 7.56 -11.34 1.05
N ASP A 65 7.94 -12.52 1.52
CA ASP A 65 7.60 -13.79 0.83
C ASP A 65 6.09 -14.05 0.82
N GLY A 66 5.42 -13.61 1.89
CA GLY A 66 3.98 -13.72 2.04
C GLY A 66 3.19 -12.54 1.45
N ARG A 67 2.03 -12.30 2.06
CA ARG A 67 1.13 -11.19 1.73
C ARG A 67 1.52 -9.95 2.51
N VAL A 68 1.32 -8.78 1.90
CA VAL A 68 1.32 -7.49 2.59
C VAL A 68 -0.13 -7.01 2.79
N ARG A 69 -0.49 -6.64 4.02
CA ARG A 69 -1.67 -5.85 4.34
C ARG A 69 -1.27 -4.53 4.96
N VAL A 70 -1.97 -3.50 4.53
CA VAL A 70 -2.03 -2.21 5.20
C VAL A 70 -3.50 -1.88 5.38
N ASN A 71 -3.93 -1.74 6.63
CA ASN A 71 -5.22 -1.14 6.93
C ASN A 71 -4.94 0.18 7.64
N ASN A 72 -5.23 1.26 6.94
CA ASN A 72 -5.10 2.63 7.42
C ASN A 72 -6.47 3.11 7.90
N GLY A 73 -6.53 3.73 9.07
CA GLY A 73 -7.72 4.38 9.57
C GLY A 73 -7.97 5.72 8.89
N ASP A 74 -8.88 6.51 9.47
CA ASP A 74 -9.23 7.83 8.95
C ASP A 74 -8.01 8.77 8.90
N GLY A 75 -7.75 9.30 7.70
CA GLY A 75 -6.70 10.27 7.44
C GLY A 75 -7.12 11.72 7.77
N GLY A 76 -6.14 12.60 7.88
CA GLY A 76 -6.40 14.04 7.99
C GLY A 76 -7.03 14.62 6.71
N ALA A 77 -7.75 15.74 6.85
CA ALA A 77 -8.42 16.41 5.74
C ALA A 77 -7.45 16.87 4.62
N PHE A 78 -6.18 17.12 4.96
CA PHE A 78 -5.14 17.58 4.02
C PHE A 78 -4.09 16.51 3.70
N PHE A 79 -3.80 15.63 4.66
CA PHE A 79 -2.85 14.52 4.52
C PHE A 79 -3.46 13.31 5.22
N GLY A 80 -3.87 12.31 4.44
CA GLY A 80 -4.24 10.99 4.93
C GLY A 80 -3.09 10.02 4.79
N SER A 81 -3.39 8.74 4.62
CA SER A 81 -2.36 7.71 4.67
C SER A 81 -1.61 7.54 3.35
N VAL A 82 -0.34 7.14 3.48
CA VAL A 82 0.56 6.87 2.36
C VAL A 82 1.03 5.42 2.43
N THR A 83 0.89 4.69 1.32
CA THR A 83 1.52 3.39 1.15
C THR A 83 2.39 3.41 -0.10
N ASP A 84 3.70 3.34 0.10
CA ASP A 84 4.71 3.37 -0.94
C ASP A 84 5.49 2.05 -1.01
N VAL A 85 5.37 1.34 -2.13
CA VAL A 85 6.12 0.12 -2.43
C VAL A 85 6.89 0.35 -3.71
N HIS A 86 8.20 0.52 -3.60
CA HIS A 86 8.98 1.02 -4.71
C HIS A 86 10.08 0.06 -5.18
N SER A 87 10.99 0.57 -6.02
CA SER A 87 11.93 -0.24 -6.81
C SER A 87 12.74 -1.23 -5.97
N GLY A 88 12.88 -2.44 -6.53
CA GLY A 88 13.60 -3.54 -5.88
C GLY A 88 12.81 -4.26 -4.79
N SER A 89 11.58 -3.83 -4.49
CA SER A 89 10.72 -4.51 -3.53
C SER A 89 9.92 -5.64 -4.17
N SER A 90 9.71 -6.73 -3.41
CA SER A 90 8.89 -7.86 -3.84
C SER A 90 7.92 -8.32 -2.77
N VAL A 91 6.69 -8.64 -3.20
CA VAL A 91 5.64 -9.27 -2.40
C VAL A 91 5.27 -10.58 -3.07
N GLY A 92 5.61 -11.72 -2.46
CA GLY A 92 5.34 -13.03 -3.04
C GLY A 92 3.84 -13.34 -3.13
N GLY A 93 3.06 -12.82 -2.17
CA GLY A 93 1.61 -12.99 -2.08
C GLY A 93 0.80 -11.81 -2.65
N ASN A 94 -0.39 -11.61 -2.07
CA ASN A 94 -1.23 -10.47 -2.41
C ASN A 94 -0.69 -9.19 -1.74
N LEU A 95 -0.97 -8.03 -2.35
CA LEU A 95 -0.82 -6.73 -1.71
C LEU A 95 -2.21 -6.14 -1.52
N VAL A 96 -2.57 -5.85 -0.27
CA VAL A 96 -3.89 -5.31 0.08
C VAL A 96 -3.72 -4.03 0.87
N VAL A 97 -4.21 -2.93 0.32
CA VAL A 97 -4.24 -1.63 0.97
C VAL A 97 -5.69 -1.22 1.17
N ARG A 98 -6.07 -0.95 2.41
CA ARG A 98 -7.35 -0.36 2.78
C ARG A 98 -7.09 0.97 3.44
N ASN A 99 -7.71 2.00 2.92
CA ASN A 99 -7.72 3.32 3.50
C ASN A 99 -9.17 3.65 3.85
N GLU A 100 -9.42 4.12 5.07
CA GLU A 100 -10.70 4.71 5.44
C GLU A 100 -10.83 6.13 4.83
N ASP A 101 -11.61 7.01 5.44
CA ASP A 101 -11.89 8.32 4.86
C ASP A 101 -10.64 9.24 4.95
N GLY A 102 -10.47 10.14 3.98
CA GLY A 102 -9.36 11.11 3.96
C GLY A 102 -8.67 11.26 2.62
N THR A 103 -7.54 12.00 2.61
CA THR A 103 -6.73 12.19 1.40
C THR A 103 -5.61 11.16 1.33
N ASN A 104 -5.80 10.07 0.59
CA ASN A 104 -4.91 8.90 0.64
C ASN A 104 -4.03 8.76 -0.61
N LEU A 105 -2.81 8.25 -0.45
CA LEU A 105 -1.87 7.97 -1.53
C LEU A 105 -1.43 6.51 -1.51
N VAL A 106 -1.55 5.83 -2.64
CA VAL A 106 -0.97 4.50 -2.85
C VAL A 106 -0.06 4.56 -4.06
N LEU A 107 1.23 4.31 -3.84
CA LEU A 107 2.27 4.32 -4.87
C LEU A 107 2.91 2.93 -4.97
N LEU A 108 2.86 2.34 -6.16
CA LEU A 108 3.62 1.14 -6.50
C LEU A 108 4.52 1.43 -7.70
N ALA A 109 5.82 1.56 -7.47
CA ALA A 109 6.77 1.94 -8.51
C ALA A 109 7.84 0.86 -8.71
N ALA A 110 7.86 0.22 -9.88
CA ALA A 110 8.83 -0.83 -10.22
C ALA A 110 8.95 -1.96 -9.17
N ALA A 111 7.83 -2.31 -8.54
CA ALA A 111 7.73 -3.40 -7.56
C ALA A 111 7.25 -4.70 -8.24
N THR A 112 7.49 -5.84 -7.59
CA THR A 112 6.94 -7.13 -8.04
C THR A 112 5.90 -7.64 -7.04
N VAL A 113 4.71 -7.97 -7.52
CA VAL A 113 3.66 -8.63 -6.73
C VAL A 113 3.25 -9.94 -7.40
N GLY A 114 3.56 -11.06 -6.73
CA GLY A 114 3.25 -12.40 -7.22
C GLY A 114 1.76 -12.75 -7.16
N GLY A 115 0.99 -12.05 -6.32
CA GLY A 115 -0.44 -12.20 -6.19
C GLY A 115 -1.26 -11.07 -6.82
N ARG A 116 -2.46 -10.88 -6.27
CA ARG A 116 -3.37 -9.79 -6.63
C ARG A 116 -3.02 -8.52 -5.87
N ILE A 117 -3.31 -7.38 -6.47
CA ILE A 117 -3.32 -6.10 -5.79
C ILE A 117 -4.77 -5.68 -5.56
N THR A 118 -5.09 -5.30 -4.34
CA THR A 118 -6.40 -4.72 -3.98
C THR A 118 -6.19 -3.44 -3.21
N VAL A 119 -6.61 -2.32 -3.80
CA VAL A 119 -6.67 -1.01 -3.14
C VAL A 119 -8.14 -0.66 -2.92
N SER A 120 -8.49 -0.32 -1.69
CA SER A 120 -9.82 0.16 -1.32
C SER A 120 -9.67 1.47 -0.56
N ASN A 121 -10.22 2.54 -1.09
CA ASN A 121 -10.20 3.86 -0.50
C ASN A 121 -11.61 4.25 -0.04
N GLY A 122 -11.71 4.86 1.13
CA GLY A 122 -12.93 5.47 1.66
C GLY A 122 -13.34 6.73 0.90
N ALA A 123 -14.15 7.58 1.54
CA ALA A 123 -14.47 8.90 1.02
C ALA A 123 -13.27 9.87 1.16
N GLY A 124 -13.28 10.97 0.42
CA GLY A 124 -12.18 11.93 0.36
C GLY A 124 -11.47 11.91 -0.99
N GLY A 125 -10.24 12.41 -1.04
CA GLY A 125 -9.48 12.49 -2.29
C GLY A 125 -8.36 11.46 -2.33
N SER A 126 -8.46 10.42 -3.16
CA SER A 126 -7.43 9.39 -3.22
C SER A 126 -6.63 9.43 -4.51
N ASP A 127 -5.32 9.19 -4.43
CA ASP A 127 -4.48 8.98 -5.61
C ASP A 127 -3.85 7.57 -5.54
N THR A 128 -4.07 6.79 -6.59
CA THR A 128 -3.48 5.45 -6.73
C THR A 128 -2.64 5.42 -8.00
N GLN A 129 -1.33 5.30 -7.83
CA GLN A 129 -0.36 5.28 -8.91
C GLN A 129 0.36 3.94 -8.93
N ILE A 130 0.31 3.25 -10.06
CA ILE A 130 1.03 1.99 -10.27
C ILE A 130 1.82 2.11 -11.56
N ASP A 131 3.13 2.25 -11.43
CA ASP A 131 4.06 2.50 -12.53
C ASP A 131 5.17 1.44 -12.54
N GLY A 132 5.48 0.90 -13.72
CA GLY A 132 6.59 -0.04 -13.95
C GLY A 132 6.52 -1.36 -13.19
N SER A 133 5.47 -1.61 -12.41
CA SER A 133 5.35 -2.78 -11.53
C SER A 133 4.89 -4.02 -12.29
N LEU A 134 5.40 -5.19 -11.88
CA LEU A 134 5.00 -6.51 -12.38
C LEU A 134 3.94 -7.11 -11.45
N ILE A 135 2.80 -7.49 -12.01
CA ILE A 135 1.66 -8.01 -11.26
C ILE A 135 1.21 -9.33 -11.89
N SER A 136 1.44 -10.43 -11.18
CA SER A 136 1.05 -11.76 -11.69
C SER A 136 -0.44 -12.05 -11.51
N GLY A 137 -1.12 -11.35 -10.60
CA GLY A 137 -2.56 -11.47 -10.38
C GLY A 137 -3.40 -10.34 -11.00
N ALA A 138 -4.67 -10.31 -10.59
CA ALA A 138 -5.60 -9.21 -10.89
C ALA A 138 -5.26 -7.95 -10.09
N LEU A 139 -5.55 -6.80 -10.67
CA LEU A 139 -5.47 -5.49 -10.02
C LEU A 139 -6.88 -4.94 -9.84
N ARG A 140 -7.25 -4.68 -8.59
CA ARG A 140 -8.52 -4.04 -8.23
C ARG A 140 -8.29 -2.77 -7.45
N VAL A 141 -8.88 -1.66 -7.92
CA VAL A 141 -8.92 -0.38 -7.20
C VAL A 141 -10.38 0.02 -7.01
N SER A 142 -10.79 0.29 -5.78
CA SER A 142 -12.14 0.72 -5.43
C SER A 142 -12.07 2.03 -4.64
N ASN A 143 -12.76 3.07 -5.09
CA ASN A 143 -12.75 4.37 -4.43
C ASN A 143 -14.16 4.75 -3.94
N GLY A 144 -14.21 5.41 -2.78
CA GLY A 144 -15.42 5.99 -2.22
C GLY A 144 -15.83 7.28 -2.93
N ALA A 145 -16.50 8.17 -2.19
CA ALA A 145 -16.95 9.45 -2.71
C ALA A 145 -15.85 10.52 -2.60
N GLY A 146 -15.66 11.31 -3.65
CA GLY A 146 -14.74 12.44 -3.66
C GLY A 146 -13.96 12.53 -4.97
N ILE A 147 -12.81 13.20 -4.95
CA ILE A 147 -11.98 13.39 -6.15
C ILE A 147 -10.85 12.36 -6.11
N ASP A 148 -11.01 11.27 -6.86
CA ASP A 148 -10.00 10.22 -6.92
C ASP A 148 -9.31 10.13 -8.27
N ASN A 149 -8.01 9.87 -8.23
CA ASN A 149 -7.17 9.59 -9.38
C ASN A 149 -6.67 8.15 -9.33
N VAL A 150 -6.64 7.51 -10.49
CA VAL A 150 -6.03 6.19 -10.67
C VAL A 150 -5.18 6.26 -11.93
N SER A 151 -3.87 6.16 -11.76
CA SER A 151 -2.88 6.20 -12.82
C SER A 151 -2.17 4.85 -12.91
N LEU A 152 -2.17 4.25 -14.11
CA LEU A 152 -1.59 2.93 -14.35
C LEU A 152 -0.65 3.02 -15.56
N ALA A 153 0.63 2.85 -15.29
CA ALA A 153 1.71 2.72 -16.27
C ALA A 153 2.42 1.37 -16.03
N THR A 154 1.63 0.29 -15.94
CA THR A 154 2.12 -1.03 -15.54
C THR A 154 2.74 -1.78 -16.70
N ARG A 155 3.73 -2.64 -16.40
CA ARG A 155 4.14 -3.76 -17.26
C ARG A 155 3.01 -4.82 -17.29
N PRO A 156 2.98 -5.81 -18.22
CA PRO A 156 1.79 -6.63 -18.42
C PRO A 156 1.30 -7.27 -17.11
N CYS A 157 0.06 -6.94 -16.74
CA CYS A 157 -0.69 -7.67 -15.73
C CYS A 157 -1.29 -8.91 -16.39
N SER A 158 -1.11 -10.09 -15.80
CA SER A 158 -1.68 -11.35 -16.34
C SER A 158 -3.15 -11.57 -15.97
N GLY A 159 -3.74 -10.67 -15.18
CA GLY A 159 -5.12 -10.76 -14.70
C GLY A 159 -6.06 -9.64 -15.19
N GLU A 160 -7.29 -9.67 -14.70
CA GLU A 160 -8.30 -8.63 -14.97
C GLU A 160 -7.95 -7.31 -14.25
N LEU A 161 -8.04 -6.20 -14.97
CA LEU A 161 -7.99 -4.86 -14.42
C LEU A 161 -9.41 -4.37 -14.12
N ALA A 162 -9.73 -4.13 -12.85
CA ALA A 162 -11.03 -3.60 -12.44
C ALA A 162 -10.87 -2.36 -11.55
N SER A 163 -11.21 -1.18 -12.08
CA SER A 163 -11.39 0.05 -11.30
C SER A 163 -12.87 0.33 -11.10
N ARG A 164 -13.33 0.53 -9.85
CA ARG A 164 -14.71 0.95 -9.54
C ARG A 164 -14.68 2.28 -8.78
N LYS A 165 -15.38 3.29 -9.29
CA LYS A 165 -15.57 4.60 -8.63
C LYS A 165 -17.04 4.77 -8.23
N ALA A 166 -17.30 5.45 -7.11
CA ALA A 166 -18.66 5.78 -6.68
C ALA A 166 -19.27 7.01 -7.40
N THR A 167 -18.46 7.93 -7.95
CA THR A 167 -18.94 9.06 -8.76
C THR A 167 -17.88 9.61 -9.74
N ALA A 168 -18.32 10.32 -10.79
CA ALA A 168 -17.58 10.61 -12.02
C ALA A 168 -16.39 11.58 -11.88
N ALA A 169 -15.16 11.09 -12.14
CA ALA A 169 -14.00 11.88 -12.57
C ALA A 169 -12.98 10.99 -13.31
N ALA A 170 -12.19 11.59 -14.20
CA ALA A 170 -11.41 10.97 -15.28
C ALA A 170 -10.67 9.68 -14.92
N LEU A 171 -10.75 8.72 -15.84
CA LEU A 171 -9.99 7.48 -15.84
C LEU A 171 -9.06 7.54 -17.05
N SER A 172 -7.80 7.91 -16.84
CA SER A 172 -6.79 7.90 -17.90
C SER A 172 -6.09 6.54 -17.92
N HIS A 173 -6.46 5.69 -18.87
CA HIS A 173 -5.70 4.48 -19.17
C HIS A 173 -4.67 4.80 -20.26
N SER A 174 -3.38 4.81 -19.93
CA SER A 174 -2.32 4.74 -20.93
C SER A 174 -1.86 3.28 -21.03
N ARG A 175 -2.39 2.54 -22.00
CA ARG A 175 -1.80 1.25 -22.39
C ARG A 175 -0.58 1.54 -23.27
N THR A 176 0.61 1.61 -22.70
CA THR A 176 1.83 1.50 -23.49
C THR A 176 2.04 0.02 -23.83
N ALA A 177 2.05 -0.26 -25.14
CA ALA A 177 2.23 -1.58 -25.74
C ALA A 177 3.62 -2.17 -25.46
#